data_AF-A0A8J4XNP7-F1
#
_entry.id   AF-A0A8J4XNP7-F1
#
_cell.length_a   1.000
_cell.length_b   1.000
_cell.length_c   1.000
_cell.angle_alpha   90.00
_cell.angle_beta   90.00
_cell.angle_gamma   90.00
#
_symmetry.space_group_name_H-M   'P 1'
#
loop_
_entity.id
_entity.type
_entity.pdbx_description
1 polymer ?
#
loop_
_entity_poly.entity_id
_entity_poly.type
_entity_poly.pdbx_seq_one_letter_code
_entity_poly.pdbx_strand_id
1 'polypeptide(L)'
;MTTRKQTEVGLLGHSVPTITGAKLPSRGDVLRQFFYAHKEEKKTVQQSAAEAAKEVLDFWTRARIPTIAETSVRRKITGLFDEWKILSKSKNNLSRLPSRHACRKPEDLPRKSPRPFGHRPLRRPHSDDHS
;
A
#
# COMPACT_ATOMS: atom_id res chain seq x y z
N MET A 1 -21.80 28.19 -1.21
CA MET A 1 -20.45 27.74 -1.61
C MET A 1 -20.11 26.52 -0.78
N THR A 2 -20.16 25.31 -1.34
CA THR A 2 -19.91 24.09 -0.56
C THR A 2 -19.05 23.13 -1.39
N THR A 3 -17.75 23.11 -1.09
CA THR A 3 -16.73 22.40 -1.85
C THR A 3 -16.74 20.92 -1.46
N ARG A 4 -17.63 20.11 -2.04
CA ARG A 4 -17.69 18.64 -1.83
C ARG A 4 -16.35 17.91 -2.06
N LYS A 5 -15.42 18.53 -2.79
CA LYS A 5 -14.08 17.98 -3.08
C LYS A 5 -13.09 18.12 -1.91
N GLN A 6 -13.37 18.95 -0.89
CA GLN A 6 -12.38 19.27 0.14
C GLN A 6 -12.23 18.18 1.21
N THR A 7 -13.31 17.44 1.50
CA THR A 7 -13.36 16.36 2.51
C THR A 7 -13.23 14.95 1.92
N GLU A 8 -12.98 14.84 0.61
CA GLU A 8 -12.79 13.54 -0.03
C GLU A 8 -11.38 12.98 0.27
N VAL A 9 -11.35 11.74 0.74
CA VAL A 9 -10.14 11.00 1.10
C VAL A 9 -10.03 9.77 0.21
N GLY A 10 -9.80 9.98 -1.10
CA GLY A 10 -9.50 8.92 -2.06
C GLY A 10 -10.38 7.67 -1.90
N LEU A 11 -9.76 6.54 -1.54
CA LEU A 11 -10.43 5.23 -1.35
C LEU A 11 -11.56 5.25 -0.30
N LEU A 12 -11.52 6.17 0.65
CA LEU A 12 -12.41 6.21 1.80
C LEU A 12 -13.63 7.09 1.58
N GLY A 13 -13.68 7.93 0.55
CA GLY A 13 -14.78 8.89 0.37
C GLY A 13 -14.71 10.02 1.42
N HIS A 14 -15.84 10.40 2.02
CA HIS A 14 -15.90 11.55 2.93
C HIS A 14 -15.43 11.23 4.36
N SER A 15 -14.75 12.20 4.99
CA SER A 15 -14.52 12.21 6.45
C SER A 15 -15.85 12.33 7.20
N VAL A 16 -15.90 11.75 8.39
CA VAL A 16 -17.11 11.73 9.24
C VAL A 16 -16.70 12.15 10.65
N PRO A 17 -17.45 13.02 11.35
CA PRO A 17 -17.10 13.54 12.67
C PRO A 17 -17.40 12.60 13.84
N THR A 18 -18.25 11.59 13.66
CA THR A 18 -18.61 10.65 14.73
C THR A 18 -18.88 9.26 14.17
N ILE A 19 -18.43 8.22 14.87
CA ILE A 19 -18.73 6.83 14.53
C ILE A 19 -20.16 6.53 14.99
N THR A 20 -21.11 6.54 14.05
CA THR A 20 -22.54 6.31 14.33
C THR A 20 -23.03 5.00 13.70
N GLY A 21 -23.97 4.33 14.39
CA GLY A 21 -24.69 3.17 13.85
C GLY A 21 -24.92 2.06 14.87
N ALA A 22 -25.72 1.06 14.49
CA ALA A 22 -25.95 -0.16 15.30
C ALA A 22 -24.94 -1.28 15.01
N LYS A 23 -24.09 -1.11 13.99
CA LYS A 23 -23.09 -2.09 13.55
C LYS A 23 -21.71 -1.67 14.05
N LEU A 24 -20.83 -2.66 14.25
CA LEU A 24 -19.44 -2.40 14.61
C LEU A 24 -18.76 -1.51 13.55
N PRO A 25 -17.95 -0.53 13.98
CA PRO A 25 -17.22 0.31 13.05
C PRO A 25 -16.27 -0.53 12.20
N SER A 26 -16.33 -0.35 10.89
CA SER A 26 -15.35 -0.93 9.99
C SER A 26 -14.01 -0.20 10.09
N ARG A 27 -12.94 -0.83 9.60
CA ARG A 27 -11.61 -0.17 9.47
C ARG A 27 -11.70 1.14 8.68
N GLY A 28 -12.59 1.18 7.68
CA GLY A 28 -12.83 2.37 6.87
C GLY A 28 -13.51 3.49 7.66
N ASP A 29 -14.51 3.16 8.48
CA ASP A 29 -15.22 4.15 9.31
C ASP A 29 -14.29 4.80 10.34
N VAL A 30 -13.45 3.99 10.99
CA VAL A 30 -12.43 4.49 11.92
C VAL A 30 -11.43 5.42 11.20
N LEU A 31 -11.03 5.08 9.97
CA LEU A 31 -10.16 5.97 9.18
C LEU A 31 -10.87 7.26 8.77
N ARG A 32 -12.15 7.22 8.41
CA ARG A 32 -12.93 8.42 8.06
C ARG A 32 -13.01 9.39 9.26
N GLN A 33 -13.22 8.85 10.45
CA GLN A 33 -13.16 9.60 11.71
C GLN A 33 -11.78 10.21 11.95
N PHE A 34 -10.73 9.41 11.78
CA PHE A 34 -9.36 9.88 11.90
C PHE A 34 -9.05 11.05 10.95
N PHE A 35 -9.53 10.96 9.70
CA PHE A 35 -9.32 12.02 8.71
C PHE A 35 -10.11 13.28 9.01
N TYR A 36 -11.28 13.17 9.64
CA TYR A 36 -12.00 14.34 10.14
C TYR A 36 -11.11 15.11 11.13
N ALA A 37 -10.61 14.44 12.16
CA ALA A 37 -9.72 15.05 13.14
C ALA A 37 -8.42 15.60 12.53
N HIS A 38 -7.84 14.87 11.57
CA HIS A 38 -6.58 15.27 10.96
C HIS A 38 -6.71 16.42 9.96
N LYS A 39 -7.73 16.38 9.08
CA LYS A 39 -7.89 17.37 7.99
C LYS A 39 -8.74 18.56 8.39
N GLU A 40 -9.82 18.34 9.12
CA GLU A 40 -10.80 19.39 9.46
C GLU A 40 -10.38 20.12 10.74
N GLU A 41 -9.92 19.37 11.75
CA GLU A 41 -9.47 19.95 13.02
C GLU A 41 -7.96 20.24 13.07
N LYS A 42 -7.22 19.92 11.99
CA LYS A 42 -5.78 20.15 11.82
C LYS A 42 -4.91 19.55 12.95
N LYS A 43 -5.39 18.48 13.58
CA LYS A 43 -4.69 17.79 14.66
C LYS A 43 -3.52 16.98 14.11
N THR A 44 -2.51 16.74 14.94
CA THR A 44 -1.40 15.84 14.57
C THR A 44 -1.90 14.41 14.37
N VAL A 45 -1.13 13.56 13.67
CA VAL A 45 -1.47 12.14 13.48
C VAL A 45 -1.68 11.44 14.83
N GLN A 46 -0.87 11.75 15.84
CA GLN A 46 -0.99 11.13 17.17
C GLN A 46 -2.26 11.58 17.90
N GLN A 47 -2.59 12.88 17.84
CA GLN A 47 -3.81 13.42 18.44
C GLN A 47 -5.06 12.87 17.74
N SER A 48 -5.05 12.85 16.40
CA SER A 48 -6.15 12.31 15.59
C SER A 48 -6.38 10.82 15.86
N ALA A 49 -5.30 10.05 16.07
CA ALA A 49 -5.39 8.64 16.45
C ALA A 49 -5.93 8.44 17.87
N ALA A 50 -5.57 9.31 18.81
CA ALA A 50 -6.12 9.28 20.17
C ALA A 50 -7.61 9.58 20.18
N GLU A 51 -8.06 10.53 19.37
CA GLU A 51 -9.46 10.91 19.27
C GLU A 51 -10.32 9.84 18.60
N ALA A 52 -9.85 9.30 17.47
CA ALA A 52 -10.50 8.14 16.87
C ALA A 52 -10.51 6.93 17.81
N ALA A 53 -9.47 6.74 18.64
CA ALA A 53 -9.47 5.70 19.66
C ALA A 53 -10.58 5.93 20.69
N LYS A 54 -10.72 7.14 21.24
CA LYS A 54 -11.78 7.47 22.20
C LYS A 54 -13.18 7.21 21.64
N GLU A 55 -13.44 7.61 20.41
CA GLU A 55 -14.72 7.35 19.72
C GLU A 55 -15.01 5.85 19.60
N VAL A 56 -14.01 5.05 19.20
CA VAL A 56 -14.14 3.59 19.10
C VAL A 56 -14.34 2.95 20.47
N LEU A 57 -13.62 3.42 21.49
CA LEU A 57 -13.76 2.94 22.87
C LEU A 57 -15.15 3.24 23.43
N ASP A 58 -15.67 4.45 23.20
CA ASP A 58 -17.01 4.82 23.62
C ASP A 58 -18.07 3.95 22.94
N PHE A 59 -17.92 3.70 21.63
CA PHE A 59 -18.78 2.78 20.90
C PHE A 59 -18.75 1.36 21.49
N TRP A 60 -17.57 0.81 21.77
CA TRP A 60 -17.44 -0.53 22.36
C TRP A 60 -17.97 -0.59 23.80
N THR A 61 -17.82 0.49 24.56
CA THR A 61 -18.38 0.62 25.91
C THR A 61 -19.91 0.56 25.86
N ARG A 62 -20.54 1.30 24.94
CA ARG A 62 -21.99 1.25 24.70
C ARG A 62 -22.44 -0.13 24.23
N ALA A 63 -21.63 -0.81 23.42
CA ALA A 63 -21.87 -2.18 22.95
C ALA A 63 -21.55 -3.27 24.00
N ARG A 64 -21.10 -2.89 25.21
CA ARG A 64 -20.67 -3.79 26.29
C ARG A 64 -19.57 -4.78 25.87
N ILE A 65 -18.70 -4.37 24.95
CA ILE A 65 -17.58 -5.19 24.50
C ILE A 65 -16.39 -4.90 25.42
N PRO A 66 -15.83 -5.93 26.10
CA PRO A 66 -14.67 -5.74 26.96
C PRO A 66 -13.50 -5.27 26.12
N THR A 67 -13.00 -4.09 26.46
CA THR A 67 -12.10 -3.34 25.59
C THR A 67 -10.67 -3.34 26.12
N ILE A 68 -9.72 -3.51 25.20
CA ILE A 68 -8.27 -3.44 25.47
C ILE A 68 -7.88 -1.98 25.72
N ALA A 69 -6.86 -1.74 26.55
CA ALA A 69 -6.31 -0.42 26.84
C ALA A 69 -6.23 0.52 25.61
N GLU A 70 -6.58 1.80 25.80
CA GLU A 70 -6.60 2.84 24.75
C GLU A 70 -5.32 2.88 23.91
N THR A 71 -4.17 2.63 24.54
CA THR A 71 -2.86 2.57 23.89
C THR A 71 -2.80 1.51 22.78
N SER A 72 -3.43 0.36 22.97
CA SER A 72 -3.51 -0.72 21.98
C SER A 72 -4.38 -0.33 20.79
N VAL A 73 -5.54 0.29 21.05
CA VAL A 73 -6.44 0.78 20.01
C VAL A 73 -5.75 1.86 19.18
N ARG A 74 -5.09 2.83 19.84
CA ARG A 74 -4.32 3.88 19.17
C ARG A 74 -3.25 3.30 18.26
N ARG A 75 -2.48 2.31 18.73
CA ARG A 75 -1.46 1.63 17.90
C ARG A 75 -2.06 0.98 16.66
N LYS A 76 -3.22 0.33 16.79
CA LYS A 76 -3.94 -0.25 15.65
C LYS A 76 -4.36 0.83 14.66
N ILE A 77 -4.91 1.95 15.11
CA ILE A 77 -5.33 3.07 14.25
C ILE A 77 -4.14 3.67 13.50
N THR A 78 -3.00 3.87 14.17
CA THR A 78 -1.77 4.34 13.49
C THR A 78 -1.33 3.36 12.41
N GLY A 79 -1.33 2.05 12.69
CA GLY A 79 -1.02 1.02 11.69
C GLY A 79 -1.98 1.04 10.50
N LEU A 80 -3.27 1.23 10.74
CA LEU A 80 -4.26 1.38 9.67
C LEU A 80 -3.99 2.60 8.78
N PHE A 81 -3.56 3.71 9.38
CA PHE A 81 -3.18 4.91 8.63
C PHE A 81 -1.92 4.67 7.76
N ASP A 82 -0.93 3.96 8.28
CA ASP A 82 0.27 3.58 7.52
C ASP A 82 -0.06 2.66 6.35
N GLU A 83 -0.91 1.65 6.56
CA GLU A 83 -1.43 0.79 5.49
C GLU A 83 -2.15 1.61 4.41
N TRP A 84 -3.02 2.54 4.81
CA TRP A 84 -3.69 3.44 3.88
C TRP A 84 -2.70 4.31 3.10
N LYS A 85 -1.62 4.79 3.74
CA LYS A 85 -0.58 5.59 3.09
C LYS A 85 0.14 4.80 2.01
N ILE A 86 0.44 3.52 2.27
CA ILE A 86 1.03 2.60 1.30
C ILE A 86 0.07 2.37 0.12
N LEU A 87 -1.21 2.09 0.39
CA LEU A 87 -2.24 1.88 -0.63
C LEU A 87 -2.48 3.14 -1.48
N SER A 88 -2.44 4.32 -0.87
CA SER A 88 -2.60 5.58 -1.58
C SER A 88 -1.45 5.83 -2.56
N LYS A 89 -0.21 5.46 -2.19
CA LYS A 89 0.95 5.53 -3.07
C LYS A 89 0.87 4.54 -4.22
N SER A 90 0.42 3.31 -3.98
CA SER A 90 0.32 2.29 -5.05
C SER A 90 -0.71 2.67 -6.12
N LYS A 91 -1.81 3.36 -5.75
CA LYS A 91 -2.77 3.92 -6.71
C LYS A 91 -2.10 4.85 -7.74
N ASN A 92 -1.13 5.65 -7.30
CA ASN A 92 -0.38 6.57 -8.18
C ASN A 92 0.68 5.85 -9.03
N ASN A 93 1.04 4.62 -8.68
CA ASN A 93 1.99 3.80 -9.43
C ASN A 93 1.30 2.88 -10.44
N LEU A 94 0.04 2.51 -10.21
CA LEU A 94 -0.74 1.70 -11.15
C LEU A 94 -1.01 2.43 -12.47
N SER A 95 -1.15 3.77 -12.44
CA SER A 95 -1.20 4.61 -13.63
C SER A 95 0.12 4.68 -14.41
N ARG A 96 1.22 4.20 -13.82
CA ARG A 96 2.56 4.16 -14.45
C ARG A 96 2.93 2.78 -14.97
N LEU A 97 2.09 1.76 -14.74
CA LEU A 97 2.29 0.47 -15.41
C LEU A 97 1.88 0.61 -16.87
N PRO A 98 2.78 0.33 -17.85
CA PRO A 98 2.35 0.22 -19.23
C PRO A 98 1.29 -0.89 -19.31
N SER A 99 0.19 -0.56 -19.97
CA SER A 99 -0.93 -1.46 -20.24
C SER A 99 -0.40 -2.83 -20.67
N ARG A 100 -0.87 -3.92 -20.05
CA ARG A 100 -0.53 -5.32 -20.40
C ARG A 100 -1.10 -5.73 -21.77
N HIS A 101 -1.03 -4.85 -22.75
CA HIS A 101 -1.44 -5.04 -24.14
C HIS A 101 -0.25 -4.83 -25.08
N ALA A 102 0.88 -5.40 -24.73
CA ALA A 102 1.84 -5.86 -25.72
C ALA A 102 1.84 -7.38 -25.67
N CYS A 103 0.84 -8.00 -26.32
CA CYS A 103 1.06 -9.34 -26.87
C CYS A 103 2.31 -9.23 -27.74
N ARG A 104 3.47 -9.71 -27.26
CA ARG A 104 4.59 -9.97 -28.17
C ARG A 104 4.13 -11.10 -29.09
N LYS A 105 3.88 -10.79 -30.36
CA LYS A 105 3.78 -11.78 -31.43
C LYS A 105 5.08 -12.61 -31.41
N PRO A 106 5.04 -13.94 -31.48
CA PRO A 106 6.23 -14.79 -31.46
C PRO A 106 7.02 -14.79 -32.79
N GLU A 107 6.87 -13.77 -33.64
CA GLU A 107 7.35 -13.80 -35.03
C GLU A 107 8.77 -13.20 -35.22
N ASP A 108 9.35 -12.53 -34.21
CA ASP A 108 10.69 -11.91 -34.31
C ASP A 108 11.78 -12.71 -33.58
N LEU A 109 11.89 -14.01 -33.86
CA LEU A 109 13.10 -14.76 -33.56
C LEU A 109 14.00 -14.75 -34.81
N PRO A 110 15.20 -14.14 -34.76
CA PRO A 110 16.13 -14.21 -35.88
C PRO A 110 16.53 -15.67 -36.10
N ARG A 111 16.20 -16.21 -37.28
CA ARG A 111 16.71 -17.52 -37.75
C ARG A 111 18.23 -17.47 -37.70
N LYS A 112 18.84 -18.08 -36.67
CA LYS A 112 20.28 -18.29 -36.62
C LYS A 112 20.62 -19.36 -37.65
N SER A 113 21.25 -18.96 -38.75
CA SER A 113 21.86 -19.88 -39.71
C SER A 113 22.92 -20.74 -39.01
N PRO A 114 23.01 -22.06 -39.27
CA PRO A 114 24.05 -22.89 -38.68
C PRO A 114 25.42 -22.48 -39.23
N ARG A 115 26.39 -22.22 -38.36
CA ARG A 115 27.78 -22.02 -38.78
C ARG A 115 28.41 -23.36 -39.17
N PRO A 116 29.22 -23.42 -40.23
CA PRO A 116 29.88 -24.64 -40.66
C PRO A 116 30.96 -25.09 -39.65
N PHE A 117 31.07 -26.40 -39.48
CA PHE A 117 32.07 -27.06 -38.65
C PHE A 117 33.48 -26.78 -39.18
N GLY A 118 34.22 -25.91 -38.49
CA GLY A 118 35.63 -25.64 -38.72
C GLY A 118 36.51 -26.34 -37.70
N HIS A 119 37.55 -27.01 -38.20
CA HIS A 119 38.39 -27.99 -37.53
C HIS A 119 39.08 -27.53 -36.23
N ARG A 120 39.15 -28.47 -35.27
CA ARG A 120 39.87 -28.40 -33.99
C ARG A 120 41.39 -28.37 -34.23
N PRO A 121 42.15 -27.37 -33.75
CA PRO A 121 43.61 -27.44 -33.78
C PRO A 121 44.14 -28.39 -32.69
N LEU A 122 45.07 -29.27 -33.09
CA LEU A 122 45.84 -30.17 -32.22
C LEU A 122 46.74 -29.36 -31.26
N ARG A 123 46.65 -29.65 -29.96
CA ARG A 123 47.59 -29.16 -28.93
C ARG A 123 49.01 -29.63 -29.28
N ARG A 124 49.97 -28.70 -29.37
CA ARG A 124 51.40 -29.04 -29.30
C ARG A 124 51.87 -28.96 -27.84
N PRO A 125 52.71 -29.90 -27.38
CA PRO A 125 53.29 -29.89 -26.05
C PRO A 125 54.47 -28.91 -25.99
N HIS A 126 54.66 -28.24 -24.85
CA HIS A 126 55.90 -27.53 -24.54
C HIS A 126 56.56 -28.28 -23.39
N SER A 127 57.68 -28.92 -23.72
CA SER A 127 58.57 -29.63 -22.81
C SER A 127 59.40 -28.67 -21.96
N ASP A 128 59.90 -29.27 -20.90
CA ASP A 128 60.58 -28.80 -19.70
C ASP A 128 61.82 -27.90 -19.86
N ASP A 129 62.32 -27.54 -18.66
CA ASP A 129 63.74 -27.41 -18.26
C ASP A 129 64.26 -25.96 -18.17
N HIS A 130 64.96 -25.47 -17.12
CA HIS A 130 65.83 -26.07 -16.10
C HIS A 130 65.81 -25.20 -14.83
N SER A 131 66.09 -25.80 -13.67
CA SER A 131 66.93 -25.19 -12.63
C SER A 131 67.75 -26.26 -11.92
#